data_AF-A0A925GAF7-F1
#
_entry.id   AF-A0A925GAF7-F1
#
_cell.length_a   1.000
_cell.length_b   1.000
_cell.length_c   1.000
_cell.angle_alpha   90.00
_cell.angle_beta   90.00
_cell.angle_gamma   90.00
#
_symmetry.space_group_name_H-M   'P 1'
#
loop_
_entity.id
_entity.type
_entity.pdbx_description
1 polymer ?
#
loop_
_entity_poly.entity_id
_entity_poly.type
_entity_poly.pdbx_seq_one_letter_code
_entity_poly.pdbx_strand_id
1 'polypeptide(L)' 'HWGVDEGYFRKEINFEIIALLRIEQVDMIFNQLVFPPNKFMLSDVMTQITEHFLYGLCTLKGHKLINKYKQITEE' A
#
# COMPACT_ATOMS: atom_id res chain seq x y z
N HIS A 1 -11.84 -13.06 5.79
CA HIS A 1 -10.97 -11.90 5.52
C HIS A 1 -11.68 -11.05 4.48
N TRP A 2 -12.52 -10.09 4.89
CA TRP A 2 -13.39 -9.29 4.00
C TRP A 2 -12.81 -8.95 2.62
N GLY A 3 -11.65 -8.29 2.52
CA GLY A 3 -11.06 -7.95 1.22
C GLY A 3 -10.62 -9.15 0.35
N VAL A 4 -10.34 -10.31 0.95
CA VAL A 4 -10.13 -11.58 0.21
C VAL A 4 -11.45 -12.17 -0.23
N ASP A 5 -12.44 -12.19 0.66
CA ASP A 5 -13.79 -12.72 0.41
C ASP A 5 -14.49 -11.92 -0.69
N GLU A 6 -14.22 -10.62 -0.77
CA GLU A 6 -14.68 -9.71 -1.82
C GLU A 6 -13.81 -9.77 -3.10
N GLY A 7 -12.70 -10.49 -3.08
CA GLY A 7 -11.80 -10.67 -4.23
C GLY A 7 -10.93 -9.46 -4.56
N TYR A 8 -10.78 -8.50 -3.64
CA TYR A 8 -9.90 -7.34 -3.82
C TYR A 8 -8.44 -7.65 -3.52
N PHE A 9 -8.17 -8.61 -2.63
CA PHE A 9 -6.82 -9.02 -2.24
C PHE A 9 -6.48 -10.43 -2.70
N ARG A 10 -5.20 -10.62 -3.02
CA ARG A 10 -4.63 -11.93 -3.38
C ARG A 10 -4.83 -12.91 -2.24
N LYS A 11 -5.30 -14.12 -2.54
CA LYS A 11 -5.64 -15.14 -1.52
C LYS A 11 -4.44 -16.02 -1.14
N GLU A 12 -3.43 -16.05 -2.01
CA GLU A 12 -2.23 -16.87 -1.93
C GLU A 12 -1.14 -16.26 -1.04
N ILE A 13 -1.33 -15.03 -0.57
CA ILE A 13 -0.36 -14.34 0.29
C ILE A 13 -0.44 -14.85 1.72
N ASN A 14 0.71 -14.84 2.40
CA ASN A 14 0.77 -15.04 3.84
C ASN A 14 0.47 -13.71 4.55
N PHE A 15 -0.74 -13.55 5.09
CA PHE A 15 -1.18 -12.32 5.74
C PHE A 15 -0.38 -11.96 6.99
N GLU A 16 0.17 -12.93 7.71
CA GLU A 16 0.97 -12.69 8.92
C GLU A 16 2.29 -11.99 8.55
N ILE A 17 2.98 -12.51 7.54
CA ILE A 17 4.22 -11.90 7.02
C ILE A 17 3.95 -10.50 6.48
N ILE A 18 2.86 -10.32 5.72
CA ILE A 18 2.53 -9.03 5.11
C ILE A 18 2.08 -8.00 6.16
N ALA A 19 1.39 -8.42 7.22
CA ALA A 19 1.02 -7.53 8.32
C ALA A 19 2.25 -7.03 9.08
N LEU A 20 3.21 -7.92 9.38
CA LEU A 20 4.47 -7.53 10.02
C LEU A 20 5.27 -6.57 9.14
N LEU A 21 5.40 -6.86 7.84
CA LEU A 21 6.04 -5.94 6.89
C LEU A 21 5.36 -4.57 6.90
N ARG A 22 4.02 -4.51 6.95
CA ARG A 22 3.29 -3.24 6.95
C ARG A 22 3.58 -2.43 8.21
N ILE A 23 3.67 -3.07 9.37
CA ILE A 23 4.01 -2.40 10.64
C ILE A 23 5.40 -1.76 10.53
N GLU A 24 6.41 -2.54 10.12
CA GLU A 24 7.77 -2.03 9.94
C GLU A 24 7.85 -0.90 8.90
N GLN A 25 7.06 -0.99 7.82
CA GLN A 25 6.95 0.10 6.86
C GLN A 25 6.37 1.38 7.47
N VAL A 26 5.36 1.29 8.34
CA VAL A 26 4.80 2.46 9.03
C VAL A 26 5.85 3.10 9.91
N ASP A 27 6.59 2.32 10.70
CA ASP A 27 7.65 2.84 11.57
C ASP A 27 8.78 3.48 10.75
N MET A 28 9.19 2.85 9.65
CA MET A 28 10.22 3.36 8.74
C MET A 28 9.86 4.73 8.13
N ILE A 29 8.58 5.00 7.85
CA ILE A 29 8.16 6.29 7.27
C ILE A 29 8.54 7.49 8.18
N PHE A 30 8.60 7.29 9.51
CA PHE A 30 9.00 8.32 10.45
C PHE A 30 10.52 8.43 10.67
N ASN A 31 11.30 7.52 10.08
CA ASN A 31 12.74 7.51 10.22
C ASN A 31 13.38 8.61 9.34
N GLN A 32 13.77 9.72 9.96
CA GLN A 32 14.36 10.88 9.28
C GLN A 32 15.74 10.62 8.68
N LEU A 33 16.42 9.53 9.05
CA LEU A 33 17.65 9.10 8.38
C LEU A 33 17.35 8.44 7.03
N VAL A 34 16.20 7.78 6.90
CA VAL A 34 15.74 7.15 5.65
C VAL A 34 15.02 8.18 4.77
N PHE A 35 14.14 8.98 5.37
CA PHE A 35 13.37 10.03 4.68
C PHE A 35 13.62 11.41 5.31
N PRO A 36 14.72 12.10 4.94
CA PRO A 36 15.02 13.42 5.47
C PRO A 36 13.91 14.44 5.13
N PRO A 37 13.40 15.21 6.12
CA PRO A 37 12.27 16.12 5.91
C PRO A 37 12.61 17.35 5.04
N ASN A 38 13.90 17.63 4.82
CA ASN A 38 14.35 18.65 3.87
C ASN A 38 14.31 18.18 2.40
N LYS A 39 14.07 16.89 2.16
CA LYS A 39 13.97 16.28 0.82
C LYS A 39 12.60 15.68 0.54
N PHE A 40 11.95 15.12 1.56
CA PHE A 40 10.69 14.39 1.41
C PHE A 40 9.63 14.93 2.35
N MET A 41 8.46 15.27 1.81
CA MET A 41 7.29 15.56 2.64
C MET A 41 6.72 14.26 3.21
N LEU A 42 6.46 14.24 4.52
CA LEU A 42 5.96 13.04 5.20
C LEU A 42 4.66 12.51 4.58
N SER A 43 3.75 13.40 4.15
CA SER A 43 2.52 13.04 3.43
C SER A 43 2.78 12.24 2.17
N ASP A 44 3.82 12.62 1.42
CA ASP A 44 4.13 12.02 0.13
C ASP A 44 4.75 10.65 0.36
N VAL A 45 5.67 10.52 1.33
CA VAL A 45 6.25 9.24 1.74
C VAL A 45 5.14 8.28 2.20
N MET A 46 4.25 8.73 3.09
CA MET A 46 3.10 7.92 3.55
C MET A 46 2.23 7.47 2.38
N THR A 47 1.91 8.36 1.45
CA THR A 47 1.07 8.06 0.27
C THR A 47 1.74 7.02 -0.61
N GLN A 48 3.00 7.25 -1.01
CA GLN A 48 3.73 6.36 -1.91
C GLN A 48 3.92 4.96 -1.33
N ILE A 49 4.30 4.85 -0.06
CA ILE A 49 4.48 3.55 0.60
C ILE A 49 3.14 2.82 0.77
N THR A 50 2.07 3.54 1.09
CA THR A 50 0.73 2.94 1.20
C THR A 50 0.21 2.45 -0.15
N GLU A 51 0.41 3.22 -1.21
CA GLU A 51 0.06 2.81 -2.58
C GLU A 51 0.85 1.58 -3.00
N HIS A 52 2.17 1.58 -2.79
CA HIS A 52 3.01 0.42 -3.07
C HIS A 52 2.52 -0.83 -2.34
N PHE A 53 2.16 -0.70 -1.06
CA PHE A 53 1.56 -1.79 -0.28
C PHE A 53 0.24 -2.28 -0.89
N LEU A 54 -0.69 -1.38 -1.23
CA LEU A 54 -1.99 -1.73 -1.79
C LEU A 54 -1.87 -2.39 -3.17
N TYR A 55 -1.08 -1.82 -4.08
CA TYR A 55 -0.82 -2.40 -5.40
C TYR A 55 -0.10 -3.73 -5.31
N GLY A 56 0.81 -3.86 -4.35
CA GLY A 56 1.46 -5.13 -4.00
C GLY A 56 0.52 -6.16 -3.38
N LEU A 57 -0.68 -5.82 -2.92
CA LEU A 57 -1.62 -6.75 -2.29
C LEU A 57 -2.78 -7.15 -3.20
N CYS A 58 -3.19 -6.22 -4.07
CA CYS A 58 -4.45 -6.29 -4.76
C CYS A 58 -4.47 -7.33 -5.90
N THR A 59 -5.67 -7.83 -6.18
CA THR A 59 -5.96 -8.53 -7.45
C THR A 59 -6.20 -7.49 -8.55
N LEU A 60 -6.42 -7.94 -9.80
CA LEU A 60 -6.88 -7.04 -10.87
C LEU A 60 -8.19 -6.31 -10.50
N LYS A 61 -9.10 -6.95 -9.76
CA LYS A 61 -10.33 -6.32 -9.27
C LYS A 61 -10.03 -5.22 -8.25
N GLY A 62 -9.10 -5.48 -7.32
CA GLY A 62 -8.64 -4.49 -6.35
C GLY A 62 -7.90 -3.32 -7.01
N HIS A 63 -7.08 -3.60 -8.02
CA HIS A 63 -6.39 -2.58 -8.81
C HIS A 63 -7.36 -1.57 -9.44
N LYS A 64 -8.43 -2.08 -10.08
CA LYS A 64 -9.51 -1.26 -10.64
C LYS A 64 -10.19 -0.38 -9.60
N LEU A 65 -10.37 -0.89 -8.39
CA LEU A 65 -10.95 -0.12 -7.29
C LEU A 65 -10.00 0.99 -6.82
N ILE A 66 -8.70 0.71 -6.71
CA ILE A 66 -7.69 1.72 -6.38
C ILE A 66 -7.70 2.84 -7.44
N ASN A 67 -7.67 2.47 -8.72
CA ASN A 67 -7.69 3.43 -9.83
C ASN A 67 -8.95 4.29 -9.83
N LYS A 68 -10.12 3.70 -9.54
CA LYS A 68 -11.37 4.43 -9.37
C LYS A 68 -11.28 5.50 -8.28
N TYR A 69 -10.73 5.17 -7.10
CA TYR A 69 -10.56 6.15 -6.02
C TYR A 69 -9.51 7.21 -6.35
N LYS A 70 -8.48 6.86 -7.12
CA LYS A 70 -7.45 7.78 -7.61
C LYS A 70 -7.87 8.57 -8.85
N GLN A 71 -9.06 8.34 -9.40
CA GLN A 71 -9.56 8.97 -10.63
C GLN A 71 -8.61 8.77 -11.82
N ILE A 72 -7.98 7.59 -11.90
CA ILE A 72 -7.10 7.19 -13.01
C ILE A 72 -7.95 6.52 -14.09
N THR A 73 -7.82 6.98 -15.34
CA THR A 73 -8.39 6.30 -16.51
C THR A 73 -7.50 5.12 -16.88
N GLU A 74 -8.07 3.92 -16.94
CA GLU A 74 -7.37 2.71 -17.40
C GLU A 74 -7.34 2.68 -18.93
N GLU A 75 -6.21 2.28 -19.52
CA GLU A 75 -6.07 1.99 -20.97
C GLU A 75 -6.62 0.62 -21.35
#